data_AF-A0A437R752-F1
#
_entry.id   AF-A0A437R752-F1
#
_cell.length_a   1.000
_cell.length_b   1.000
_cell.length_c   1.000
_cell.angle_alpha   90.00
_cell.angle_beta   90.00
_cell.angle_gamma   90.00
#
_symmetry.space_group_name_H-M   'P 1'
#
loop_
_entity.id
_entity.type
_entity.pdbx_description
1 polymer ?
#
loop_
_entity_poly.entity_id
_entity_poly.type
_entity_poly.pdbx_seq_one_letter_code
_entity_poly.pdbx_strand_id
1 'polypeptide(L)'
;SILGAGSIALGSATLTHTGTTATSFAGTLSGTGGLLKQGTGTLTLSGNHGYTGTTRVTGGTLALSGTLASSTVEIAGGALTLTGNERLANTAAVNVTSGSLTLGGTETVGTLALSGLLDGSG
;
A
#
# COMPACT_ATOMS: atom_id res chain seq x y z
N SER A 1 5.62 -6.14 14.53
CA SER A 1 6.16 -6.54 13.21
C SER A 1 5.24 -7.63 12.66
N ILE A 2 4.77 -7.50 11.41
CA ILE A 2 4.06 -8.60 10.73
C ILE A 2 5.11 -9.34 9.89
N LEU A 3 5.34 -10.62 10.15
CA LEU A 3 6.30 -11.44 9.43
C LEU A 3 5.63 -12.78 9.09
N GLY A 4 5.93 -13.34 7.92
CA GLY A 4 5.48 -14.67 7.50
C GLY A 4 4.39 -14.69 6.42
N ALA A 5 3.79 -15.87 6.21
CA ALA A 5 2.85 -16.20 5.14
C ALA A 5 1.41 -16.49 5.64
N GLY A 6 1.03 -15.94 6.80
CA GLY A 6 -0.28 -16.18 7.41
C GLY A 6 -1.42 -15.33 6.82
N SER A 7 -2.66 -15.72 7.10
CA SER A 7 -3.83 -14.88 6.81
C SER A 7 -4.19 -14.05 8.03
N ILE A 8 -4.35 -12.75 7.87
CA ILE A 8 -4.83 -11.83 8.90
C ILE A 8 -6.16 -11.23 8.42
N ALA A 9 -7.24 -11.60 9.10
CA ALA A 9 -8.54 -10.98 8.91
C ALA A 9 -8.62 -9.70 9.75
N LEU A 10 -8.67 -8.55 9.09
CA LEU A 10 -8.75 -7.23 9.73
C LEU A 10 -10.15 -6.95 10.30
N GLY A 11 -11.18 -7.65 9.82
CA GLY A 11 -12.57 -7.26 10.08
C GLY A 11 -12.79 -5.84 9.57
N SER A 12 -13.22 -4.93 10.43
CA SER A 12 -13.33 -3.49 10.16
C SER A 12 -12.17 -2.66 10.74
N ALA A 13 -11.17 -3.28 11.36
CA ALA A 13 -10.10 -2.59 12.06
C ALA A 13 -9.00 -2.08 11.12
N THR A 14 -8.27 -1.05 11.55
CA THR A 14 -7.07 -0.59 10.84
C THR A 14 -5.82 -1.21 11.45
N LEU A 15 -5.05 -1.94 10.65
CA LEU A 15 -3.72 -2.41 11.05
C LEU A 15 -2.73 -1.25 10.95
N THR A 16 -2.09 -0.90 12.06
CA THR A 16 -1.03 0.12 12.07
C THR A 16 0.35 -0.54 12.07
N HIS A 17 1.18 -0.22 11.08
CA HIS A 17 2.56 -0.66 10.98
C HIS A 17 3.52 0.49 11.29
N THR A 18 4.25 0.33 12.40
CA THR A 18 5.22 1.31 12.93
C THR A 18 6.68 0.83 12.84
N GLY A 19 6.96 -0.23 12.07
CA GLY A 19 8.31 -0.78 11.92
C GLY A 19 9.31 0.22 11.34
N THR A 20 10.53 0.22 11.89
CA THR A 20 11.62 1.13 11.49
C THR A 20 12.69 0.46 10.62
N THR A 21 12.61 -0.86 10.45
CA THR A 21 13.48 -1.66 9.59
C THR A 21 12.70 -2.25 8.42
N ALA A 22 13.41 -2.74 7.41
CA ALA A 22 12.79 -3.44 6.30
C ALA A 22 12.15 -4.76 6.77
N THR A 23 10.87 -4.95 6.46
CA THR A 23 10.11 -6.16 6.76
C THR A 23 9.27 -6.56 5.56
N SER A 24 9.05 -7.87 5.38
CA SER A 24 8.22 -8.41 4.31
C SER A 24 7.12 -9.28 4.89
N PHE A 25 5.92 -9.13 4.36
CA PHE A 25 4.77 -9.95 4.66
C PHE A 25 4.21 -10.55 3.36
N ALA A 26 4.34 -11.87 3.25
CA ALA A 26 3.90 -12.64 2.09
C ALA A 26 2.52 -13.28 2.27
N GLY A 27 1.93 -13.11 3.45
CA GLY A 27 0.59 -13.57 3.77
C GLY A 27 -0.50 -12.74 3.11
N THR A 28 -1.74 -12.93 3.56
CA THR A 28 -2.90 -12.16 3.08
C THR A 28 -3.47 -11.29 4.19
N LEU A 29 -3.94 -10.10 3.81
CA LEU A 29 -4.73 -9.22 4.66
C LEU A 29 -6.13 -9.17 4.04
N SER A 30 -7.19 -9.35 4.82
CA SER A 30 -8.58 -9.41 4.32
C SER A 30 -9.56 -8.65 5.22
N GLY A 31 -10.74 -8.32 4.70
CA GLY A 31 -11.79 -7.61 5.43
C GLY A 31 -12.07 -6.20 4.89
N THR A 32 -12.90 -5.44 5.59
CA THR A 32 -13.25 -4.05 5.23
C THR A 32 -12.37 -3.02 5.96
N GLY A 33 -11.53 -3.48 6.88
CA GLY A 33 -10.51 -2.72 7.56
C GLY A 33 -9.41 -2.21 6.63
N GLY A 34 -8.49 -1.42 7.19
CA GLY A 34 -7.46 -0.71 6.43
C GLY A 34 -6.04 -0.96 6.93
N LEU A 35 -5.08 -0.31 6.27
CA LEU A 35 -3.67 -0.32 6.65
C LEU A 35 -3.18 1.11 6.85
N LEU A 36 -2.47 1.35 7.94
CA LEU A 36 -1.77 2.60 8.21
C LEU A 36 -0.27 2.33 8.36
N LYS A 37 0.53 2.79 7.41
CA LYS A 37 1.99 2.66 7.39
C LYS A 37 2.63 3.97 7.86
N GLN A 38 3.25 3.96 9.04
CA GLN A 38 3.83 5.18 9.68
C GLN A 38 5.31 5.05 10.02
N GLY A 39 5.80 3.83 10.28
CA GLY A 39 7.20 3.64 10.66
C GLY A 39 8.18 4.00 9.54
N THR A 40 9.43 4.34 9.87
CA THR A 40 10.45 4.79 8.91
C THR A 40 10.98 3.69 8.00
N GLY A 41 10.75 2.41 8.34
CA GLY A 41 11.23 1.28 7.57
C GLY A 41 10.41 1.03 6.30
N THR A 42 10.84 0.03 5.52
CA THR A 42 10.08 -0.48 4.38
C THR A 42 9.19 -1.64 4.84
N LEU A 43 7.90 -1.58 4.53
CA LEU A 43 7.01 -2.74 4.58
C LEU A 43 6.78 -3.22 3.15
N THR A 44 7.26 -4.42 2.83
CA THR A 44 6.96 -5.08 1.56
C THR A 44 5.76 -6.00 1.73
N LEU A 45 4.73 -5.78 0.92
CA LEU A 45 3.56 -6.63 0.81
C LEU A 45 3.66 -7.42 -0.49
N SER A 46 3.95 -8.71 -0.38
CA SER A 46 4.20 -9.59 -1.54
C SER A 46 3.07 -10.60 -1.81
N GLY A 47 2.06 -10.66 -0.94
CA GLY A 47 0.88 -11.51 -1.13
C GLY A 47 -0.26 -10.79 -1.84
N ASN A 48 -1.38 -11.49 -2.02
CA ASN A 48 -2.61 -10.91 -2.55
C ASN A 48 -3.48 -10.42 -1.39
N HIS A 49 -3.49 -9.10 -1.16
CA HIS A 49 -4.18 -8.48 -0.03
C HIS A 49 -5.59 -8.06 -0.46
N GLY A 50 -6.60 -8.78 0.02
CA GLY A 50 -8.01 -8.61 -0.32
C GLY A 50 -8.80 -7.68 0.61
N TYR A 51 -8.15 -6.87 1.43
CA TYR A 51 -8.87 -5.88 2.24
C TYR A 51 -9.27 -4.66 1.40
N THR A 52 -10.45 -4.12 1.65
CA THR A 52 -11.04 -3.06 0.83
C THR A 52 -11.01 -1.67 1.49
N GLY A 53 -10.75 -1.60 2.80
CA GLY A 53 -10.61 -0.33 3.51
C GLY A 53 -9.37 0.44 3.08
N THR A 54 -9.26 1.69 3.54
CA THR A 54 -8.22 2.63 3.12
C THR A 54 -6.83 2.16 3.48
N THR A 55 -5.89 2.32 2.55
CA THR A 55 -4.45 2.21 2.78
C THR A 55 -3.85 3.58 2.88
N ARG A 56 -3.26 3.93 4.03
CA ARG A 56 -2.66 5.23 4.27
C ARG A 56 -1.17 5.10 4.57
N VAL A 57 -0.35 5.80 3.80
CA VAL A 57 1.12 5.80 3.89
C VAL A 57 1.57 7.18 4.36
N THR A 58 1.90 7.29 5.65
CA THR A 58 2.34 8.56 6.26
C THR A 58 3.81 8.58 6.66
N GLY A 59 4.53 7.48 6.46
CA GLY A 59 5.95 7.39 6.79
C GLY A 59 6.64 6.15 6.26
N GLY A 60 7.94 6.26 6.01
CA GLY A 60 8.76 5.24 5.37
C GLY A 60 8.19 4.81 4.01
N THR A 61 8.40 3.54 3.66
CA THR A 61 8.00 2.99 2.37
C THR A 61 7.00 1.84 2.54
N LEU A 62 5.93 1.85 1.75
CA LEU A 62 5.11 0.67 1.46
C LEU A 62 5.48 0.19 0.05
N ALA A 63 6.07 -1.00 -0.06
CA ALA A 63 6.41 -1.60 -1.35
C ALA A 63 5.41 -2.71 -1.68
N LEU A 64 4.72 -2.61 -2.81
CA LEU A 64 3.76 -3.60 -3.28
C LEU A 64 4.41 -4.45 -4.36
N SER A 65 4.73 -5.69 -4.00
CA SER A 65 5.15 -6.73 -4.95
C SER A 65 4.00 -7.68 -5.30
N GLY A 66 3.03 -7.83 -4.41
CA GLY A 66 1.75 -8.47 -4.66
C GLY A 66 0.64 -7.46 -4.97
N THR A 67 -0.62 -7.85 -4.79
CA THR A 67 -1.79 -7.03 -5.13
C THR A 67 -2.50 -6.48 -3.89
N LEU A 68 -3.21 -5.37 -4.07
CA LEU A 68 -3.93 -4.68 -3.02
C LEU A 68 -5.34 -4.25 -3.49
N ALA A 69 -6.36 -4.83 -2.86
CA ALA A 69 -7.78 -4.56 -3.16
C ALA A 69 -8.35 -3.29 -2.47
N SER A 70 -7.49 -2.46 -1.87
CA SER A 70 -7.89 -1.26 -1.16
C SER A 70 -8.62 -0.31 -2.10
N SER A 71 -9.79 0.17 -1.67
CA SER A 71 -10.61 1.09 -2.46
C SER A 71 -10.05 2.50 -2.51
N THR A 72 -9.26 2.89 -1.51
CA THR A 72 -8.63 4.21 -1.42
C THR A 72 -7.21 4.07 -0.93
N VAL A 73 -6.28 4.70 -1.65
CA VAL A 73 -4.87 4.77 -1.29
C VAL A 73 -4.51 6.23 -1.05
N GLU A 74 -4.06 6.53 0.16
CA GLU A 74 -3.66 7.87 0.58
C GLU A 74 -2.16 7.89 0.89
N ILE A 75 -1.42 8.72 0.17
CA ILE A 75 0.01 8.94 0.39
C ILE A 75 0.17 10.36 0.91
N ALA A 76 0.58 10.46 2.17
CA ALA A 76 0.65 11.70 2.93
C ALA A 76 1.94 11.76 3.76
N GLY A 77 3.09 11.80 3.07
CA GLY A 77 4.42 11.98 3.68
C GLY A 77 5.33 10.75 3.65
N GLY A 78 4.81 9.58 3.26
CA GLY A 78 5.63 8.41 2.96
C GLY A 78 5.76 8.14 1.46
N ALA A 79 6.25 6.94 1.12
CA ALA A 79 6.40 6.47 -0.25
C ALA A 79 5.60 5.19 -0.50
N LEU A 80 4.87 5.15 -1.63
CA LEU A 80 4.31 3.93 -2.18
C LEU A 80 5.12 3.54 -3.42
N THR A 81 5.64 2.31 -3.45
CA THR A 81 6.33 1.76 -4.62
C THR A 81 5.56 0.56 -5.14
N LEU A 82 5.10 0.63 -6.39
CA LEU A 82 4.49 -0.49 -7.10
C LEU A 82 5.60 -1.19 -7.89
N THR A 83 5.94 -2.44 -7.58
CA THR A 83 7.11 -3.08 -8.19
C THR A 83 6.82 -3.77 -9.53
N GLY A 84 5.66 -3.53 -10.13
CA GLY A 84 5.22 -4.12 -11.39
C GLY A 84 3.83 -3.60 -11.79
N ASN A 85 3.22 -4.25 -12.78
CA ASN A 85 1.95 -3.81 -13.39
C ASN A 85 0.72 -4.16 -12.53
N GLU A 86 -0.36 -3.39 -12.52
CA GLU A 86 -1.64 -3.79 -11.91
C GLU A 86 -1.53 -4.30 -10.46
N ARG A 87 -0.88 -3.53 -9.59
CA ARG A 87 -0.75 -3.83 -8.15
C ARG A 87 -1.96 -3.34 -7.35
N LEU A 88 -2.66 -2.31 -7.79
CA LEU A 88 -3.84 -1.76 -7.14
C LEU A 88 -5.13 -2.23 -7.82
N ALA A 89 -6.26 -2.03 -7.15
CA ALA A 89 -7.55 -2.23 -7.80
C ALA A 89 -7.78 -1.17 -8.89
N ASN A 90 -8.30 -1.57 -10.05
CA ASN A 90 -8.61 -0.65 -11.15
C ASN A 90 -9.65 0.43 -10.79
N THR A 91 -10.37 0.25 -9.68
CA THR A 91 -11.34 1.21 -9.15
C THR A 91 -10.78 2.02 -7.98
N ALA A 92 -9.52 1.82 -7.60
CA ALA A 92 -8.92 2.51 -6.47
C ALA A 92 -8.86 4.02 -6.72
N ALA A 93 -9.22 4.80 -5.70
CA ALA A 93 -8.94 6.23 -5.67
C ALA A 93 -7.55 6.45 -5.05
N VAL A 94 -6.59 6.94 -5.84
CA VAL A 94 -5.23 7.20 -5.38
C VAL A 94 -5.03 8.69 -5.16
N ASN A 95 -4.74 9.07 -3.92
CA ASN A 95 -4.52 10.44 -3.49
C ASN A 95 -3.10 10.59 -2.99
N VAL A 96 -2.27 11.33 -3.71
CA VAL A 96 -0.90 11.65 -3.34
C VAL A 96 -0.86 13.10 -2.87
N THR A 97 -1.19 13.33 -1.60
CA THR A 97 -1.26 14.69 -1.03
C THR A 97 0.13 15.24 -0.70
N SER A 98 1.04 14.37 -0.25
CA SER A 98 2.47 14.63 -0.07
C SER A 98 3.25 13.31 -0.07
N GLY A 99 4.55 13.34 -0.37
CA GLY A 99 5.36 12.11 -0.52
C GLY A 99 5.42 11.65 -1.97
N SER A 100 5.63 10.34 -2.19
CA SER A 100 5.87 9.81 -3.54
C SER A 100 5.09 8.55 -3.88
N LEU A 101 4.60 8.49 -5.11
CA LEU A 101 4.17 7.27 -5.78
C LEU A 101 5.20 6.90 -6.84
N THR A 102 5.75 5.70 -6.80
CA THR A 102 6.69 5.18 -7.80
C THR A 102 6.08 3.99 -8.53
N LEU A 103 6.02 4.08 -9.86
CA LEU A 103 5.47 3.05 -10.74
C LEU A 103 6.59 2.21 -11.38
N GLY A 104 6.69 0.95 -10.99
CA GLY A 104 7.59 -0.04 -11.61
C GLY A 104 6.99 -0.72 -12.84
N GLY A 105 5.81 -0.29 -13.28
CA GLY A 105 5.03 -0.86 -14.37
C GLY A 105 3.76 -0.04 -14.60
N THR A 106 3.03 -0.35 -15.68
CA THR A 106 1.75 0.32 -15.97
C THR A 106 0.75 0.03 -14.85
N GLU A 107 -0.05 1.02 -14.45
CA GLU A 107 -1.05 0.86 -13.40
C GLU A 107 -2.35 1.52 -13.85
N THR A 108 -3.47 0.81 -13.68
CA THR A 108 -4.81 1.37 -13.91
C THR A 108 -5.46 1.64 -12.56
N VAL A 109 -6.00 2.85 -12.37
CA VAL A 109 -6.72 3.26 -11.17
C VAL A 109 -8.00 4.00 -11.54
N GLY A 110 -8.94 4.08 -10.60
CA GLY A 110 -10.22 4.74 -10.85
C GLY A 110 -10.04 6.25 -10.93
N THR A 111 -9.29 6.81 -9.98
CA THR A 111 -8.89 8.21 -9.98
C THR A 111 -7.47 8.37 -9.46
N LEU A 112 -6.78 9.39 -9.94
CA LEU A 112 -5.49 9.85 -9.42
C LEU A 112 -5.57 11.34 -9.13
N ALA A 113 -5.39 11.72 -7.86
CA ALA A 113 -5.18 13.09 -7.43
C ALA A 113 -3.72 13.25 -6.96
N LEU A 114 -2.98 14.18 -7.55
CA LEU A 114 -1.54 14.31 -7.37
C LEU A 114 -1.13 15.73 -6.99
N SER A 115 -0.73 15.91 -5.74
CA SER A 115 -0.04 17.09 -5.21
C SER A 115 1.40 16.77 -4.77
N GLY A 116 1.74 15.48 -4.61
CA GLY A 116 3.09 14.98 -4.33
C GLY A 116 3.87 14.60 -5.59
N LEU A 117 4.89 13.74 -5.43
CA LEU A 117 5.74 13.25 -6.52
C LEU A 117 5.17 11.98 -7.14
N LEU A 118 5.15 11.92 -8.47
CA LEU A 118 4.99 10.70 -9.25
C LEU A 118 6.31 10.42 -9.97
N ASP A 119 6.79 9.18 -9.90
CA ASP A 119 8.03 8.71 -10.52
C ASP A 119 7.82 7.32 -11.16
N GLY A 120 8.76 6.88 -11.99
CA GLY A 120 8.77 5.56 -12.62
C GLY A 120 8.43 5.54 -14.10
N SER A 121 8.17 4.35 -14.64
CA SER A 121 7.99 4.09 -16.08
C SER A 121 6.60 3.59 -16.45
N GLY A 122 5.62 3.79 -15.57
CA GLY A 122 4.25 3.28 -15.67
C GLY A 122 3.27 4.23 -16.33
#